data_AF-A5FBN7-F1
#
_entry.id   AF-A5FBN7-F1
#
_cell.length_a   1.000
_cell.length_b   1.000
_cell.length_c   1.000
_cell.angle_alpha   90.00
_cell.angle_beta   90.00
_cell.angle_gamma   90.00
#
_symmetry.space_group_name_H-M   'P 1'
#
loop_
_entity.id
_entity.type
_entity.pdbx_description
1 polymer ?
#
loop_
_entity_poly.entity_id
_entity_poly.type
_entity_poly.pdbx_seq_one_letter_code
_entity_poly.pdbx_strand_id
1 'polypeptide(L)'
;MWFIFPQLRGLGFTDYNIFYGIENLKEASLYLNHPILGKRLVEITQAMLEIENKTALEILGRPDERKLKSCMTLFGLLPETPECFRQVLEKYYNGEQDEKTLQLIKESGS
;
A
#
# COMPACT_ATOMS: atom_id res chain seq x y z
N MET A 1 -8.38 -2.27 -9.48
CA MET A 1 -7.27 -2.42 -8.51
C MET A 1 -7.31 -1.45 -7.32
N TRP A 2 -7.76 -0.18 -7.47
CA TRP A 2 -7.77 0.85 -6.39
C TRP A 2 -8.31 0.38 -5.02
N PHE A 3 -9.25 -0.57 -5.02
CA PHE A 3 -9.87 -1.12 -3.83
C PHE A 3 -9.06 -2.21 -3.12
N ILE A 4 -8.09 -2.83 -3.79
CA ILE A 4 -7.32 -3.95 -3.25
C ILE A 4 -6.07 -3.44 -2.53
N PHE A 5 -5.36 -2.50 -3.15
CA PHE A 5 -4.17 -1.86 -2.56
C PHE A 5 -4.36 -0.33 -2.52
N PRO A 6 -4.93 0.21 -1.43
CA PRO A 6 -5.11 1.65 -1.27
C PRO A 6 -3.78 2.39 -1.19
N GLN A 7 -3.73 3.60 -1.73
CA GLN A 7 -2.57 4.49 -1.65
C GLN A 7 -3.00 5.91 -1.29
N LEU A 8 -2.06 6.78 -0.95
CA LEU A 8 -2.37 8.17 -0.63
C LEU A 8 -2.97 8.93 -1.83
N ARG A 9 -3.89 9.85 -1.53
CA ARG A 9 -4.35 10.86 -2.50
C ARG A 9 -3.16 11.67 -2.98
N GLY A 10 -3.15 12.02 -4.27
CA GLY A 10 -2.04 12.75 -4.91
C GLY A 10 -0.98 11.88 -5.59
N LEU A 11 -1.00 10.55 -5.40
CA LEU A 11 -0.08 9.64 -6.09
C LEU A 11 -0.51 9.29 -7.53
N GLY A 12 -1.75 9.58 -7.92
CA GLY A 12 -2.23 9.40 -9.28
C GLY A 12 -3.15 10.53 -9.74
N PHE A 13 -3.23 10.70 -11.06
CA PHE A 13 -3.82 11.87 -11.72
C PHE A 13 -5.26 11.65 -12.20
N THR A 14 -5.91 10.55 -11.81
CA THR A 14 -7.29 10.24 -12.22
C THR A 14 -8.28 10.64 -11.14
N ASP A 15 -9.51 11.00 -11.52
CA ASP A 15 -10.59 11.34 -10.58
C ASP A 15 -10.82 10.22 -9.54
N TYR A 16 -10.57 8.96 -9.90
CA TYR A 16 -10.63 7.81 -8.99
C TYR A 16 -9.62 7.84 -7.83
N ASN A 17 -8.44 8.49 -8.00
CA ASN A 17 -7.50 8.70 -6.90
C ASN A 17 -8.06 9.62 -5.82
N ILE A 18 -8.87 10.59 -6.23
CA ILE A 18 -9.42 11.59 -5.32
C ILE A 18 -10.54 10.97 -4.49
N PHE A 19 -11.40 10.15 -5.10
CA PHE A 19 -12.52 9.51 -4.41
C PHE A 19 -12.15 8.29 -3.55
N TYR A 20 -11.14 7.50 -3.95
CA TYR A 20 -10.79 6.26 -3.24
C TYR A 20 -9.38 6.25 -2.61
N GLY A 21 -8.61 7.33 -2.77
CA GLY A 21 -7.32 7.45 -2.12
C GLY A 21 -7.45 7.75 -0.62
N ILE A 22 -6.47 7.27 0.14
CA ILE A 22 -6.34 7.56 1.58
C ILE A 22 -5.79 8.97 1.74
N GLU A 23 -6.39 9.78 2.61
CA GLU A 23 -6.03 11.17 2.79
C GLU A 23 -4.74 11.34 3.61
N ASN A 24 -4.56 10.52 4.63
CA ASN A 24 -3.44 10.63 5.57
C ASN A 24 -3.26 9.35 6.40
N LEU A 25 -2.24 9.32 7.28
CA LEU A 25 -1.97 8.19 8.17
C LEU A 25 -3.12 7.88 9.14
N LYS A 26 -3.93 8.87 9.54
CA LYS A 26 -5.08 8.65 10.41
C LYS A 26 -6.16 7.85 9.68
N GLU A 27 -6.48 8.21 8.43
CA GLU A 27 -7.41 7.43 7.61
C GLU A 27 -6.85 6.04 7.28
N ALA A 28 -5.53 5.91 7.01
CA ALA A 28 -4.89 4.61 6.84
C ALA A 28 -5.06 3.72 8.08
N SER A 29 -4.87 4.28 9.28
CA SER A 29 -5.10 3.56 10.54
C SER A 29 -6.56 3.12 10.71
N LEU A 30 -7.52 3.98 10.38
CA LEU A 30 -8.95 3.62 10.42
C LEU A 30 -9.28 2.52 9.39
N TYR A 31 -8.71 2.59 8.19
CA TYR A 31 -8.87 1.58 7.16
C TYR A 31 -8.35 0.22 7.64
N LEU A 32 -7.14 0.19 8.21
CA LEU A 32 -6.52 -1.03 8.71
C LEU A 32 -7.27 -1.64 9.92
N ASN A 33 -7.85 -0.80 10.77
CA ASN A 33 -8.65 -1.26 11.91
C ASN A 33 -10.09 -1.62 11.55
N HIS A 34 -10.55 -1.33 10.33
CA HIS A 34 -11.90 -1.68 9.92
C HIS A 34 -12.04 -3.21 9.74
N PRO A 35 -13.05 -3.85 10.37
CA PRO A 35 -13.12 -5.32 10.52
C PRO A 35 -13.18 -6.09 9.20
N ILE A 36 -13.64 -5.45 8.12
CA ILE A 36 -13.70 -6.04 6.78
C ILE A 36 -12.53 -5.59 5.90
N LEU A 37 -12.14 -4.31 5.96
CA LEU A 37 -11.20 -3.74 4.99
C LEU A 37 -9.76 -4.09 5.36
N GLY A 38 -9.40 -3.89 6.63
CA GLY A 38 -8.10 -4.29 7.15
C GLY A 38 -7.84 -5.78 7.00
N LYS A 39 -8.84 -6.62 7.36
CA LYS A 39 -8.74 -8.08 7.20
C LYS A 39 -8.46 -8.47 5.75
N ARG A 40 -9.22 -7.92 4.79
CA ARG A 40 -9.02 -8.21 3.36
C ARG A 40 -7.67 -7.74 2.85
N LEU A 41 -7.21 -6.57 3.29
CA LEU A 41 -5.91 -6.03 2.92
C LEU A 41 -4.78 -6.95 3.42
N VAL A 42 -4.85 -7.42 4.67
CA VAL A 42 -3.87 -8.36 5.22
C VAL A 42 -3.91 -9.70 4.48
N GLU A 43 -5.10 -10.25 4.22
CA GLU A 43 -5.27 -11.52 3.50
C GLU A 43 -4.65 -11.47 2.09
N ILE A 44 -4.91 -10.41 1.32
CA ILE A 44 -4.36 -10.31 -0.03
C ILE A 44 -2.85 -10.04 -0.01
N THR A 45 -2.34 -9.29 0.98
CA THR A 45 -0.90 -9.09 1.18
C THR A 45 -0.20 -10.42 1.51
N GLN A 46 -0.82 -11.28 2.34
CA GLN A 46 -0.29 -12.61 2.62
C GLN A 46 -0.31 -13.50 1.37
N ALA A 47 -1.39 -13.47 0.57
CA ALA A 47 -1.45 -14.21 -0.69
C ALA A 47 -0.36 -13.78 -1.68
N MET A 48 0.02 -12.49 -1.71
CA MET A 48 1.18 -12.05 -2.47
C MET A 48 2.47 -12.74 -1.98
N LEU A 49 2.69 -12.83 -0.66
CA LEU A 49 3.88 -13.48 -0.11
C LEU A 49 3.99 -14.97 -0.45
N GLU A 50 2.88 -15.65 -0.75
CA GLU A 50 2.89 -17.06 -1.15
C GLU A 50 3.32 -17.28 -2.61
N ILE A 51 3.33 -16.25 -3.46
CA ILE A 51 3.68 -16.39 -4.88
C ILE A 51 5.20 -16.47 -5.04
N GLU A 52 5.71 -17.63 -5.45
CA GLU A 52 7.14 -17.86 -5.69
C GLU A 52 7.56 -17.54 -7.13
N ASN A 53 8.85 -17.22 -7.32
CA ASN A 53 9.52 -17.11 -8.62
C ASN A 53 8.87 -16.11 -9.60
N LYS A 54 8.20 -15.08 -9.09
CA LYS A 54 7.63 -13.99 -9.88
C LYS A 54 7.90 -12.66 -9.21
N THR A 55 8.10 -11.64 -10.03
CA THR A 55 8.16 -10.24 -9.60
C THR A 55 6.77 -9.66 -9.43
N ALA A 56 6.63 -8.55 -8.68
CA ALA A 56 5.35 -7.84 -8.56
C ALA A 56 4.83 -7.35 -9.92
N LEU A 57 5.75 -7.01 -10.84
CA LEU A 57 5.41 -6.62 -12.21
C LEU A 57 4.78 -7.78 -13.01
N GLU A 58 5.27 -9.00 -12.86
CA GLU A 58 4.71 -10.17 -13.54
C GLU A 58 3.37 -10.62 -12.95
N ILE A 59 3.12 -10.31 -11.67
CA ILE A 59 1.86 -10.66 -10.99
C ILE A 59 0.76 -9.62 -11.29
N LEU A 60 1.09 -8.33 -11.17
CA LEU A 60 0.10 -7.25 -11.18
C LEU A 60 0.12 -6.43 -12.48
N GLY A 61 1.22 -6.46 -13.24
CA GLY A 61 1.42 -5.59 -14.39
C GLY A 61 1.56 -4.11 -14.01
N ARG A 62 1.71 -3.26 -15.04
CA ARG A 62 1.72 -1.80 -14.86
C ARG A 62 0.31 -1.23 -14.95
N PRO A 63 -0.06 -0.20 -14.17
CA PRO A 63 0.75 0.51 -13.16
C PRO A 63 0.56 -0.03 -11.72
N ASP A 64 0.00 -1.23 -11.57
CA ASP A 64 -0.46 -1.75 -10.29
C ASP A 64 0.69 -2.30 -9.42
N GLU A 65 1.80 -2.70 -10.02
CA GLU A 65 3.05 -3.00 -9.32
C GLU A 65 3.55 -1.80 -8.51
N ARG A 66 3.40 -0.57 -9.01
CA ARG A 66 3.79 0.62 -8.24
C ARG A 66 2.81 0.90 -7.11
N LYS A 67 1.51 0.66 -7.33
CA LYS A 67 0.48 0.84 -6.29
C LYS A 67 0.71 -0.10 -5.11
N LEU A 68 1.15 -1.33 -5.37
CA LEU A 68 1.54 -2.25 -4.31
C LEU A 68 2.66 -1.63 -3.45
N LYS A 69 3.75 -1.14 -4.05
CA LYS A 69 4.85 -0.48 -3.32
C LYS A 69 4.34 0.68 -2.46
N SER A 70 3.52 1.58 -3.03
CA SER A 70 2.94 2.72 -2.31
C SER A 70 2.02 2.28 -1.16
N CYS A 71 1.16 1.28 -1.38
CA CYS A 71 0.27 0.73 -0.36
C CYS A 71 1.07 0.10 0.80
N MET A 72 2.02 -0.78 0.50
CA MET A 72 2.82 -1.43 1.55
C MET A 72 3.67 -0.42 2.33
N THR A 73 4.16 0.63 1.66
CA THR A 73 4.83 1.75 2.32
C THR A 73 3.89 2.48 3.28
N LEU A 74 2.70 2.87 2.81
CA LEU A 74 1.72 3.60 3.61
C LEU A 74 1.31 2.85 4.87
N PHE A 75 0.86 1.59 4.73
CA PHE A 75 0.40 0.80 5.86
C PHE A 75 1.55 0.26 6.72
N GLY A 76 2.74 0.10 6.15
CA GLY A 76 3.96 -0.27 6.86
C GLY A 76 4.50 0.81 7.80
N LEU A 77 4.08 2.07 7.65
CA LEU A 77 4.45 3.17 8.54
C LEU A 77 3.57 3.30 9.79
N LEU A 78 2.44 2.57 9.83
CA LEU A 78 1.54 2.62 10.97
C LEU A 78 2.14 1.89 12.19
N PRO A 79 1.89 2.37 13.42
CA PRO A 79 2.32 1.67 14.62
C PRO A 79 1.61 0.31 14.72
N GLU A 80 2.33 -0.72 15.18
CA GLU A 80 1.80 -2.08 15.41
C GLU A 80 1.13 -2.73 14.19
N THR A 81 1.57 -2.34 12.99
CA THR A 81 1.03 -2.86 11.74
C THR A 81 1.48 -4.31 11.48
N PRO A 82 0.66 -5.14 10.81
CA PRO A 82 1.06 -6.47 10.38
C PRO A 82 2.37 -6.49 9.58
N GLU A 83 3.25 -7.40 9.98
CA GLU A 83 4.60 -7.57 9.43
C GLU A 83 4.61 -7.89 7.92
N CYS A 84 3.50 -8.43 7.40
CA CYS A 84 3.36 -8.79 6.00
C CYS A 84 3.57 -7.60 5.04
N PHE A 85 3.26 -6.37 5.46
CA PHE A 85 3.51 -5.18 4.61
C PHE A 85 5.02 -4.95 4.39
N ARG A 86 5.83 -5.05 5.45
CA ARG A 86 7.28 -4.94 5.36
C ARG A 86 7.87 -6.11 4.56
N GLN A 87 7.39 -7.32 4.79
CA GLN A 87 7.84 -8.51 4.06
C GLN A 87 7.58 -8.42 2.55
N VAL A 88 6.44 -7.84 2.12
CA VAL A 88 6.19 -7.61 0.69
C VAL A 88 7.17 -6.60 0.11
N LEU A 89 7.53 -5.55 0.85
CA LEU A 89 8.59 -4.61 0.43
C LEU A 89 9.94 -5.32 0.27
N GLU A 90 10.31 -6.17 1.23
CA GLU A 90 11.53 -6.98 1.17
C GLU A 90 11.53 -7.90 -0.05
N LYS A 91 10.46 -8.67 -0.24
CA LYS A 91 10.36 -9.68 -1.30
C LYS A 91 10.34 -9.10 -2.70
N TYR A 92 9.62 -7.99 -2.91
CA TYR A 92 9.35 -7.49 -4.27
C TYR A 92 10.08 -6.20 -4.62
N TYR A 93 10.63 -5.49 -3.64
CA TYR A 93 11.23 -4.16 -3.82
C TYR A 93 12.54 -3.99 -3.05
N ASN A 94 13.23 -5.08 -2.68
CA ASN A 94 14.50 -5.05 -1.93
C ASN A 94 14.42 -4.27 -0.60
N GLY A 95 13.23 -4.20 0.02
CA GLY A 95 12.98 -3.44 1.24
C GLY A 95 12.81 -1.93 1.01
N GLU A 96 12.90 -1.45 -0.23
CA GLU A 96 12.75 -0.03 -0.54
C GLU A 96 11.30 0.41 -0.40
N GLN A 97 11.11 1.56 0.24
CA GLN A 97 9.82 2.25 0.34
C GLN A 97 9.54 3.11 -0.91
N ASP A 98 8.26 3.45 -1.13
CA ASP A 98 7.86 4.40 -2.16
C ASP A 98 8.11 5.85 -1.70
N GLU A 99 9.12 6.48 -2.29
CA GLU A 99 9.57 7.83 -1.90
C GLU A 99 8.46 8.88 -1.98
N LYS A 100 7.59 8.79 -2.99
CA LYS A 100 6.47 9.74 -3.14
C LYS A 100 5.45 9.60 -2.01
N THR A 101 5.15 8.38 -1.58
CA THR A 101 4.33 8.14 -0.39
C THR A 101 4.96 8.78 0.85
N LEU A 102 6.27 8.61 1.04
CA LEU A 102 6.98 9.23 2.17
C LEU A 102 6.94 10.77 2.12
N GLN A 103 7.10 11.36 0.94
CA GLN A 103 7.06 12.80 0.74
C GLN A 103 5.69 13.39 1.09
N LEU A 104 4.61 12.81 0.55
CA LEU A 104 3.24 13.28 0.80
C LEU A 104 2.85 13.22 2.28
N ILE A 105 3.34 12.21 3.01
CA ILE A 105 3.11 12.10 4.46
C ILE A 105 3.80 13.23 5.22
N LYS A 106 5.04 13.58 4.85
CA LYS A 106 5.79 14.68 5.47
C LYS A 106 5.11 16.03 5.22
N GLU A 107 4.64 16.25 4.00
CA GLU A 107 3.94 17.48 3.60
C GLU A 107 2.58 17.63 4.29
N SER A 108 1.88 16.52 4.57
CA SER A 108 0.57 16.52 5.24
C SER A 108 0.66 16.62 6.78
N GLY A 109 1.87 16.53 7.34
CA GLY A 109 2.13 16.59 8.79
C GLY A 109 2.78 17.89 9.28
N SER A 110 2.82 18.93 8.42
CA SER A 110 3.35 20.26 8.73
C SER A 110 2.24 21.27 9.01
#